data_AF-A0A661CMP5-F1
#
_entry.id   AF-A0A661CMP5-F1
#
_cell.length_a   1.000
_cell.length_b   1.000
_cell.length_c   1.000
_cell.angle_alpha   90.00
_cell.angle_beta   90.00
_cell.angle_gamma   90.00
#
_symmetry.space_group_name_H-M   'P 1'
#
loop_
_entity.id
_entity.type
_entity.pdbx_description
1 polymer ?
#
loop_
_entity_poly.entity_id
_entity_poly.type
_entity_poly.pdbx_seq_one_letter_code
_entity_poly.pdbx_strand_id
1 'polypeptide(L)'
;MNNFHNNNATRKLEWIPIHKPRCAKQRPTYYKTECLDCELIIRVRWERAYVGALPTRHRTFKKEVCPFCEGSHIKMFKINEQQYIEINQKWDIVTSVEKDEKNLDDDSSWIVCET
;
A
#
# COMPACT_ATOMS: atom_id res chain seq x y z
N MET A 1 -33.50 -59.55 47.78
CA MET A 1 -32.75 -59.55 46.51
C MET A 1 -33.03 -58.24 45.79
N ASN A 2 -31.97 -57.64 45.23
CA ASN A 2 -31.92 -56.57 44.20
C ASN A 2 -31.21 -55.30 44.67
N ASN A 3 -29.87 -55.36 44.58
CA ASN A 3 -28.98 -54.21 44.56
C ASN A 3 -29.01 -53.59 43.15
N PHE A 4 -29.53 -52.36 43.02
CA PHE A 4 -29.34 -51.54 41.82
C PHE A 4 -28.18 -50.57 42.07
N HIS A 5 -27.02 -50.86 41.48
CA HIS A 5 -25.93 -49.90 41.37
C HIS A 5 -26.14 -49.08 40.09
N ASN A 6 -26.55 -47.82 40.26
CA ASN A 6 -26.57 -46.83 39.19
C ASN A 6 -25.16 -46.25 39.00
N ASN A 7 -24.47 -46.71 37.97
CA ASN A 7 -23.20 -46.14 37.53
C ASN A 7 -23.47 -44.88 36.70
N ASN A 8 -23.48 -43.72 37.36
CA ASN A 8 -23.47 -42.41 36.70
C ASN A 8 -22.11 -42.16 36.07
N ALA A 9 -21.93 -42.59 34.82
CA ALA A 9 -20.78 -42.26 34.00
C ALA A 9 -20.84 -40.79 33.57
N THR A 10 -20.23 -39.91 34.36
CA THR A 10 -19.95 -38.52 33.99
C THR A 10 -18.96 -38.49 32.82
N ARG A 11 -19.48 -38.39 31.59
CA ARG A 11 -18.69 -38.11 30.39
C ARG A 11 -18.02 -36.74 30.55
N LYS A 12 -16.74 -36.73 30.94
CA LYS A 12 -15.87 -35.55 30.86
C LYS A 12 -15.71 -35.18 29.38
N LEU A 13 -16.29 -34.04 28.99
CA LEU A 13 -16.02 -33.40 27.71
C LEU A 13 -14.66 -32.72 27.83
N GLU A 14 -13.61 -33.39 27.40
CA GLU A 14 -12.28 -32.79 27.29
C GLU A 14 -12.27 -31.82 26.11
N TRP A 15 -11.86 -30.57 26.39
CA TRP A 15 -11.74 -29.52 25.40
C TRP A 15 -10.52 -29.79 24.53
N ILE A 16 -10.74 -30.29 23.32
CA ILE A 16 -9.69 -30.41 22.31
C ILE A 16 -9.47 -29.03 21.69
N PRO A 17 -8.26 -28.46 21.76
CA PRO A 17 -7.96 -27.19 21.11
C PRO A 17 -8.06 -27.36 19.60
N ILE A 18 -9.06 -26.72 18.98
CA ILE A 18 -9.19 -26.68 17.53
C ILE A 18 -8.13 -25.71 17.00
N HIS A 19 -6.98 -26.25 16.59
CA HIS A 19 -5.97 -25.50 15.86
C HIS A 19 -6.53 -25.12 14.49
N LYS A 20 -7.02 -23.88 14.36
CA LYS A 20 -7.39 -23.34 13.06
C LYS A 20 -6.12 -23.12 12.23
N PRO A 21 -6.07 -23.58 10.97
CA PRO A 21 -4.95 -23.27 10.09
C PRO A 21 -4.83 -21.75 9.95
N ARG A 22 -3.62 -21.20 10.06
CA ARG A 22 -3.34 -19.79 9.77
C ARG A 22 -3.70 -19.54 8.31
N CYS A 23 -4.79 -18.82 8.05
CA CYS A 23 -5.12 -18.37 6.70
C CYS A 23 -3.95 -17.57 6.12
N ALA A 24 -3.64 -17.81 4.84
CA ALA A 24 -2.62 -17.04 4.13
C ALA A 24 -2.98 -15.54 4.17
N LYS A 25 -1.99 -14.69 4.44
CA LYS A 25 -2.16 -13.23 4.37
C LYS A 25 -2.60 -12.86 2.95
N GLN A 26 -3.62 -12.01 2.84
CA GLN A 26 -4.06 -11.54 1.52
C GLN A 26 -2.95 -10.73 0.85
N ARG A 27 -2.79 -10.95 -0.46
CA ARG A 27 -1.81 -10.22 -1.27
C ARG A 27 -2.25 -8.77 -1.46
N PRO A 28 -1.32 -7.80 -1.48
CA PRO A 28 -1.63 -6.43 -1.86
C PRO A 28 -2.22 -6.36 -3.27
N THR A 29 -3.08 -5.38 -3.51
CA THR A 29 -3.51 -4.96 -4.85
C THR A 29 -2.90 -3.62 -5.16
N TYR A 30 -2.33 -3.48 -6.35
CA TYR A 30 -1.62 -2.28 -6.78
C TYR A 30 -2.45 -1.50 -7.79
N TYR A 31 -2.38 -0.17 -7.72
CA TYR A 31 -3.12 0.75 -8.58
C TYR A 31 -2.23 1.90 -9.03
N LYS A 32 -2.42 2.35 -10.27
CA LYS A 32 -1.95 3.64 -10.77
C LYS A 32 -3.13 4.51 -11.16
N THR A 33 -2.97 5.82 -11.03
CA THR A 33 -3.91 6.82 -11.51
C THR A 33 -3.22 7.64 -12.58
N GLU A 34 -3.83 7.71 -13.76
CA GLU A 34 -3.30 8.39 -14.94
C GLU A 34 -4.26 9.47 -15.41
N CYS A 35 -3.71 10.60 -15.87
CA CYS A 35 -4.44 11.56 -16.68
C CYS A 35 -4.42 11.09 -18.13
N LEU A 36 -5.59 11.01 -18.76
CA LEU A 36 -5.72 10.64 -20.16
C LEU A 36 -5.54 11.82 -21.11
N ASP A 37 -5.57 13.06 -20.59
CA ASP A 37 -5.38 14.27 -21.40
C ASP A 37 -3.89 14.55 -21.67
N CYS A 38 -3.01 14.24 -20.70
CA CYS A 38 -1.55 14.43 -20.84
C CYS A 38 -0.74 13.14 -20.65
N GLU A 39 -1.41 11.99 -20.53
CA GLU A 39 -0.80 10.65 -20.39
C GLU A 39 0.16 10.48 -19.20
N LEU A 40 0.06 11.35 -18.19
CA LEU A 40 0.91 11.32 -17.00
C LEU A 40 0.33 10.44 -15.89
N ILE A 41 1.21 9.66 -15.24
CA ILE A 41 0.90 8.98 -13.98
C ILE A 41 0.93 10.02 -12.86
N ILE A 42 -0.24 10.29 -12.27
CA ILE A 42 -0.39 11.28 -11.19
C ILE A 42 -0.14 10.63 -9.83
N ARG A 43 -0.49 9.36 -9.66
CA ARG A 43 -0.39 8.68 -8.37
C ARG A 43 -0.22 7.17 -8.53
N VAL A 44 0.57 6.57 -7.66
CA VAL A 44 0.66 5.12 -7.49
C VAL A 44 0.33 4.77 -6.04
N ARG A 45 -0.46 3.71 -5.82
CA ARG A 45 -0.82 3.23 -4.47
C ARG A 45 -1.02 1.72 -4.45
N TRP A 46 -0.93 1.14 -3.26
CA TRP A 46 -1.33 -0.24 -3.02
C TRP A 46 -2.32 -0.30 -1.86
N GLU A 47 -3.19 -1.30 -1.90
CA GLU A 47 -4.19 -1.56 -0.87
C GLU A 47 -4.10 -3.04 -0.46
N ARG A 48 -4.21 -3.31 0.85
CA ARG A 48 -4.46 -4.66 1.34
C ARG A 48 -5.92 -4.73 1.73
N ALA A 49 -6.65 -5.68 1.18
CA ALA A 49 -7.99 -5.97 1.65
C ALA A 49 -7.88 -6.40 3.13
N TYR A 50 -8.50 -5.61 4.00
CA TYR A 50 -8.52 -5.86 5.42
C TYR A 50 -9.62 -6.88 5.69
N VAL A 51 -9.26 -8.04 6.27
CA VAL A 51 -10.21 -9.15 6.52
C VAL A 51 -10.95 -8.98 7.86
N GLY A 52 -10.85 -7.83 8.52
CA GLY A 52 -11.54 -7.54 9.77
C GLY A 52 -12.83 -6.73 9.58
N ALA A 53 -13.66 -6.68 10.62
CA ALA A 53 -14.96 -5.99 10.64
C ALA A 53 -14.86 -4.45 10.68
N LEU A 54 -13.85 -3.86 10.04
CA LEU A 54 -13.79 -2.41 9.90
C LEU A 54 -14.57 -1.99 8.65
N PRO A 55 -15.48 -1.01 8.76
CA PRO A 55 -16.25 -0.56 7.61
C PRO A 55 -15.30 -0.05 6.54
N THR A 56 -15.39 -0.66 5.35
CA THR A 56 -14.71 -0.19 4.15
C THR A 56 -15.31 1.15 3.79
N ARG A 57 -14.73 2.25 4.31
CA ARG A 57 -15.16 3.60 3.93
C ARG A 57 -14.88 3.74 2.43
N HIS A 58 -15.93 3.60 1.62
CA HIS A 58 -15.90 4.03 0.22
C HIS A 58 -15.60 5.52 0.23
N ARG A 59 -14.36 5.87 -0.10
CA ARG A 59 -13.98 7.27 -0.28
C ARG A 59 -14.75 7.76 -1.50
N THR A 60 -15.67 8.70 -1.31
CA THR A 60 -16.26 9.45 -2.40
C THR A 60 -15.10 10.13 -3.12
N PHE A 61 -14.79 9.68 -4.33
CA PHE A 61 -13.76 10.31 -5.15
C PHE A 61 -14.28 11.71 -5.48
N LYS A 62 -13.69 12.74 -4.85
CA LYS A 62 -13.84 14.11 -5.35
C LYS A 62 -13.38 14.09 -6.81
N LYS A 63 -13.98 14.91 -7.67
CA LYS A 63 -13.46 15.10 -9.04
C LYS A 63 -12.01 15.54 -8.91
N GLU A 64 -11.08 14.63 -9.20
CA GLU A 64 -9.67 14.93 -9.26
C GLU A 64 -9.43 15.66 -10.60
N VAL A 65 -8.66 16.74 -10.55
CA VAL A 65 -8.20 17.48 -11.72
C VAL A 65 -6.70 17.24 -11.83
N CYS A 66 -6.19 17.09 -13.06
CA CYS A 66 -4.79 16.82 -13.28
C CYS A 66 -3.97 18.04 -12.83
N PRO A 67 -2.98 17.89 -11.93
CA PRO A 67 -2.20 19.01 -11.45
C PRO A 67 -1.25 19.61 -12.51
N PHE A 68 -1.08 18.93 -13.65
CA PHE A 68 -0.14 19.34 -14.70
C PHE A 68 -0.81 20.02 -15.91
N CYS A 69 -1.99 19.55 -16.31
CA CYS A 69 -2.69 20.04 -17.51
C CYS A 69 -4.10 20.55 -17.24
N GLU A 70 -4.54 20.55 -15.97
CA GLU A 70 -5.91 20.90 -15.56
C GLU A 70 -7.01 20.03 -16.20
N GLY A 71 -6.61 18.94 -16.86
CA GLY A 71 -7.50 17.95 -17.46
C GLY A 71 -8.33 17.22 -16.41
N SER A 72 -9.55 16.82 -16.80
CA SER A 72 -10.49 16.12 -15.91
C SER A 72 -10.61 14.63 -16.21
N HIS A 73 -9.98 14.15 -17.29
CA HIS A 73 -10.00 12.74 -17.64
C HIS A 73 -8.95 11.98 -16.84
N ILE A 74 -9.29 11.65 -15.60
CA ILE A 74 -8.43 10.88 -14.71
C ILE A 74 -9.01 9.48 -14.53
N LYS A 75 -8.17 8.46 -14.72
CA LYS A 75 -8.58 7.07 -14.60
C LYS A 75 -7.61 6.29 -13.73
N MET A 76 -8.17 5.44 -12.87
CA MET A 76 -7.41 4.51 -12.06
C MET A 76 -7.38 3.14 -12.74
N PHE A 77 -6.19 2.57 -12.84
CA PHE A 77 -5.93 1.24 -13.38
C PHE A 77 -5.34 0.34 -12.32
N LYS A 78 -5.82 -0.90 -12.25
CA LYS A 78 -5.16 -1.96 -11.49
C LYS A 78 -3.90 -2.39 -12.23
N ILE A 79 -2.79 -2.48 -11.52
CA ILE A 79 -1.49 -2.90 -12.04
C ILE A 79 -0.97 -4.11 -11.27
N ASN A 80 0.04 -4.78 -11.83
CA ASN A 80 0.74 -5.84 -11.12
C ASN A 80 1.88 -5.25 -10.26
N GLU A 81 2.49 -6.12 -9.43
CA GLU A 81 3.59 -5.74 -8.54
C GLU A 81 4.84 -5.28 -9.30
N GLN A 82 5.14 -5.94 -10.42
CA GLN A 82 6.31 -5.61 -11.25
C GLN A 82 6.23 -4.18 -11.80
N GLN A 83 5.07 -3.81 -12.37
CA GLN A 83 4.81 -2.45 -12.84
C GLN A 83 4.87 -1.42 -11.72
N TYR A 84 4.37 -1.77 -10.52
CA TYR A 84 4.48 -0.90 -9.35
C TYR A 84 5.94 -0.62 -8.98
N ILE A 85 6.77 -1.66 -8.97
CA ILE A 85 8.21 -1.52 -8.67
C ILE A 85 8.90 -0.66 -9.74
N GLU A 86 8.64 -0.93 -11.02
CA GLU A 86 9.24 -0.18 -12.13
C GLU A 86 8.90 1.31 -12.09
N ILE A 87 7.63 1.66 -11.79
CA ILE A 87 7.23 3.07 -11.70
C ILE A 87 7.95 3.76 -10.54
N ASN A 88 8.00 3.13 -9.37
CA ASN A 88 8.68 3.73 -8.21
C ASN A 88 10.19 3.88 -8.45
N GLN A 89 10.83 2.89 -9.08
CA GLN A 89 12.24 3.00 -9.45
C GLN A 89 12.50 4.20 -10.37
N LYS A 90 11.64 4.42 -11.38
CA LYS A 90 11.77 5.58 -12.27
C LYS A 90 11.63 6.91 -11.51
N TRP A 91 10.71 6.98 -10.54
CA TRP A 91 10.53 8.17 -9.71
C TRP A 91 11.72 8.41 -8.77
N ASP A 92 12.28 7.35 -8.20
CA ASP A 92 13.48 7.44 -7.36
C ASP A 92 14.68 7.97 -8.16
N ILE A 93 14.86 7.52 -9.41
CA ILE A 93 15.94 7.98 -10.30
C ILE A 93 15.82 9.48 -10.58
N VAL A 94 14.63 9.95 -10.99
CA VAL A 94 14.40 11.39 -11.25
C VAL A 94 14.72 12.22 -10.01
N THR A 95 14.28 11.75 -8.83
CA THR A 95 14.54 12.43 -7.56
C THR A 95 16.03 12.44 -7.18
N SER A 96 16.80 11.43 -7.59
CA SER A 96 18.25 11.39 -7.35
C SER A 96 19.05 12.31 -8.27
N VAL A 97 18.69 12.40 -9.55
CA VAL A 97 19.39 13.26 -10.52
C VAL A 97 19.24 14.75 -10.16
N GLU A 98 18.06 15.18 -9.72
CA GLU A 98 17.83 16.56 -9.28
C GLU A 98 18.63 16.97 -8.03
N LYS A 99 19.11 16.00 -7.24
CA LYS A 99 19.95 16.27 -6.05
C LYS A 99 21.42 16.41 -6.40
N ASP A 100 21.90 15.67 -7.39
CA ASP A 100 23.31 15.72 -7.79
C ASP A 100 23.63 16.99 -8.60
N GLU A 101 22.66 17.54 -9.35
CA GLU A 101 22.84 18.80 -10.09
C GLU A 101 22.91 20.04 -9.17
N LYS A 102 22.37 19.99 -7.95
CA LYS A 102 22.43 21.11 -6.99
C LYS A 102 23.72 21.17 -6.16
N ASN A 103 24.65 20.23 -6.36
CA ASN A 103 25.90 20.14 -5.61
C ASN A 103 27.14 20.50 -6.45
N LEU A 104 26.97 21.18 -7.59
CA LEU A 104 28.08 21.56 -8.48
C LEU A 104 28.39 23.08 -8.54
N ASP A 105 27.72 23.92 -7.75
CA ASP A 105 27.91 25.38 -7.77
C ASP A 105 28.05 25.99 -6.35
N ASP A 106 28.97 25.49 -5.52
CA ASP A 106 29.34 26.24 -4.30
C ASP A 106 30.81 26.07 -3.86
N ASP A 107 31.72 25.81 -4.81
CA ASP A 107 33.15 25.64 -4.51
C ASP A 107 34.05 26.57 -5.34
N SER A 108 33.62 27.82 -5.57
CA SER A 108 34.42 28.85 -6.23
C SER A 108 33.97 30.29 -5.91
N SER A 109 34.35 30.82 -4.75
CA SER A 109 34.79 32.23 -4.70
C SER A 109 35.75 32.45 -3.53
N TRP A 110 37.02 32.45 -3.91
CA TRP A 110 38.22 32.63 -3.12
C TRP A 110 38.33 34.04 -2.50
N ILE A 111 38.78 34.09 -1.25
CA ILE A 111 39.94 34.87 -0.75
C ILE A 111 40.15 36.31 -1.32
N VAL A 112 39.92 37.30 -0.42
CA VAL A 112 40.77 38.46 -0.03
C VAL A 112 40.73 39.78 -0.85
N CYS A 113 40.41 40.90 -0.18
CA CYS A 113 41.34 41.99 0.18
C CYS A 113 40.65 43.18 0.93
N GLU A 114 41.25 43.56 2.06
CA GLU A 114 41.44 44.92 2.64
C GLU A 114 40.20 45.79 2.99
N THR A 115 40.16 46.53 4.10
CA THR A 115 41.21 47.32 4.77
C THR A 115 41.19 47.23 6.29
#